data_AF-A0A9P6NQX8-F1
#
_entry.id   AF-A0A9P6NQX8-F1
#
_cell.length_a   1.000
_cell.length_b   1.000
_cell.length_c   1.000
_cell.angle_alpha   90.00
_cell.angle_beta   90.00
_cell.angle_gamma   90.00
#
_symmetry.space_group_name_H-M   'P 1'
#
loop_
_entity.id
_entity.type
_entity.pdbx_description
1 polymer ?
#
loop_
_entity_poly.entity_id
_entity_poly.type
_entity_poly.pdbx_seq_one_letter_code
_entity_poly.pdbx_strand_id
1 'polypeptide(L)'
;KALAVVKPVQNLFPKDTVAKSKRFRYWLYLMKLVVGKIEVDGWEVVAMECVRGVCTYKALQSGVFGIMQDGVALTPVDCLAYLPINEAPYSLHPILEPNLTE
;
A
#
# COMPACT_ATOMS: atom_id res chain seq x y z
N LYS A 1 -5.36 -0.40 26.81
CA LYS A 1 -5.54 -0.19 25.35
C LYS A 1 -4.86 -1.34 24.63
N ALA A 2 -5.46 -1.89 23.57
CA ALA A 2 -4.88 -3.00 22.83
C ALA A 2 -3.74 -2.49 21.92
N LEU A 3 -2.64 -3.25 21.86
CA LEU A 3 -1.46 -2.94 21.04
C LEU A 3 -1.25 -4.07 20.02
N ALA A 4 -0.72 -3.73 18.86
CA ALA A 4 -0.27 -4.68 17.86
C ALA A 4 1.21 -4.49 17.57
N VAL A 5 1.91 -5.61 17.37
CA VAL A 5 3.29 -5.63 16.89
C VAL A 5 3.25 -5.94 15.39
N VAL A 6 3.77 -5.03 14.58
CA VAL A 6 3.70 -5.09 13.11
C VAL A 6 5.09 -5.00 12.52
N LYS A 7 5.26 -5.53 11.30
CA LYS A 7 6.43 -5.26 10.47
C LYS A 7 6.04 -4.28 9.37
N PRO A 8 6.82 -3.20 9.14
CA PRO A 8 6.56 -2.30 8.04
C PRO A 8 6.82 -3.02 6.72
N VAL A 9 6.00 -2.69 5.75
CA VAL A 9 6.16 -3.11 4.36
C VAL A 9 6.64 -1.91 3.58
N GLN A 10 7.86 -1.98 3.07
CA GLN A 10 8.35 -0.99 2.13
C GLN A 10 7.60 -1.17 0.81
N ASN A 11 6.83 -0.16 0.41
CA ASN A 11 6.17 -0.17 -0.88
C ASN A 11 7.23 -0.02 -1.98
N LEU A 12 7.50 -1.10 -2.69
CA LEU A 12 8.44 -1.14 -3.82
C LEU A 12 7.73 -0.92 -5.14
N PHE A 13 6.43 -0.69 -5.11
CA PHE A 13 5.64 -0.43 -6.30
C PHE A 13 6.15 0.85 -6.96
N PRO A 14 6.87 0.73 -8.08
CA PRO A 14 7.66 1.86 -8.52
C PRO A 14 6.78 2.67 -9.46
N LYS A 15 6.75 4.00 -9.26
CA LYS A 15 6.35 4.99 -10.27
C LYS A 15 7.40 5.07 -11.39
N ASP A 16 7.94 3.92 -11.79
CA ASP A 16 9.02 3.80 -12.75
C ASP A 16 8.42 3.76 -14.16
N THR A 17 8.50 4.90 -14.81
CA THR A 17 8.02 5.13 -16.18
C THR A 17 9.03 4.71 -17.24
N VAL A 18 10.25 4.31 -16.83
CA VAL A 18 11.40 4.08 -17.71
C VAL A 18 11.70 2.59 -17.90
N ALA A 19 11.43 1.75 -16.90
CA ALA A 19 11.67 0.31 -16.99
C ALA A 19 10.93 -0.38 -18.15
N LYS A 20 11.57 -1.42 -18.70
CA LYS A 20 10.97 -2.29 -19.74
C LYS A 20 9.65 -2.93 -19.30
N SER A 21 9.47 -3.16 -18.00
CA SER A 21 8.26 -3.72 -17.40
C SER A 21 7.18 -2.69 -17.06
N LYS A 22 7.30 -1.42 -17.49
CA LYS A 22 6.36 -0.33 -17.15
C LYS A 22 4.90 -0.63 -17.41
N ARG A 23 4.56 -1.31 -18.52
CA ARG A 23 3.17 -1.68 -18.83
C ARG A 23 2.60 -2.65 -17.80
N PHE A 24 3.37 -3.68 -17.47
CA PHE A 24 2.97 -4.66 -16.49
C PHE A 24 2.84 -4.04 -15.10
N ARG A 25 3.80 -3.20 -14.70
CA ARG A 25 3.71 -2.41 -13.47
C ARG A 25 2.47 -1.51 -13.47
N TYR A 26 2.18 -0.81 -14.56
CA TYR A 26 0.94 -0.02 -14.67
C TYR A 26 -0.33 -0.87 -14.51
N TRP A 27 -0.37 -2.07 -15.06
CA TRP A 27 -1.49 -3.00 -14.84
C TRP A 27 -1.69 -3.36 -13.37
N LEU A 28 -0.62 -3.69 -12.64
CA LEU A 28 -0.71 -3.98 -11.21
C LEU A 28 -1.24 -2.77 -10.42
N TYR A 29 -0.92 -1.55 -10.85
CA TYR A 29 -1.36 -0.31 -10.22
C TYR A 29 -2.87 -0.13 -10.42
N LEU A 30 -3.35 -0.35 -11.65
CA LEU A 30 -4.78 -0.31 -11.96
C LEU A 30 -5.55 -1.33 -11.12
N MET A 31 -4.97 -2.51 -10.89
CA MET A 31 -5.53 -3.55 -10.02
C MET A 31 -5.40 -3.24 -8.51
N LYS A 32 -4.88 -2.06 -8.14
CA LYS A 32 -4.62 -1.66 -6.75
C LYS A 32 -3.75 -2.66 -5.98
N LEU A 33 -2.92 -3.40 -6.70
CA LEU A 33 -1.99 -4.35 -6.09
C LEU A 33 -0.81 -3.60 -5.51
N VAL A 34 -0.61 -3.73 -4.21
CA VAL A 34 0.60 -3.24 -3.54
C VAL A 34 1.65 -4.32 -3.69
N VAL A 35 2.83 -3.95 -4.18
CA VAL A 35 3.99 -4.85 -4.21
C VAL A 35 5.07 -4.21 -3.38
N GLY A 36 5.53 -4.93 -2.37
CA GLY A 36 6.50 -4.41 -1.42
C GLY A 36 7.44 -5.48 -0.93
N LYS A 37 8.29 -5.06 0.01
CA LYS A 37 9.20 -5.93 0.74
C LYS A 37 8.99 -5.72 2.23
N ILE A 38 8.93 -6.80 3.00
CA ILE A 38 8.91 -6.71 4.45
C ILE A 38 10.28 -6.23 4.92
N GLU A 39 10.32 -5.18 5.73
CA GLU A 39 11.56 -4.77 6.38
C GLU A 39 11.91 -5.77 7.49
N VAL A 40 13.11 -6.35 7.41
CA VAL A 40 13.52 -7.47 8.27
C VAL A 40 13.85 -6.98 9.69
N ASP A 41 14.33 -5.73 9.80
CA ASP A 41 14.86 -5.15 11.04
C ASP A 41 13.90 -4.15 11.71
N GLY A 42 12.73 -3.90 11.14
CA GLY A 42 11.72 -3.00 11.68
C GLY A 42 10.58 -3.77 12.32
N TRP A 43 10.53 -3.85 13.64
CA TRP A 43 9.27 -4.15 14.32
C TRP A 43 8.75 -2.86 14.93
N GLU A 44 7.48 -2.56 14.68
CA GLU A 44 6.82 -1.39 15.21
C GLU A 44 5.67 -1.80 16.12
N VAL A 45 5.47 -1.03 17.19
CA VAL A 45 4.33 -1.19 18.09
C VAL A 45 3.34 -0.10 17.76
N VAL A 46 2.15 -0.49 17.32
CA VAL A 46 1.07 0.44 16.97
C VAL A 46 -0.13 0.23 17.90
N ALA A 47 -0.79 1.31 18.25
CA ALA A 47 -2.06 1.23 18.97
C ALA A 47 -3.14 0.68 18.05
N MET A 48 -4.00 -0.21 18.55
CA MET A 48 -5.07 -0.80 17.73
C MET A 48 -6.02 0.27 17.17
N GLU A 49 -6.20 1.39 17.85
CA GLU A 49 -6.97 2.55 17.34
C GLU A 49 -6.39 3.17 16.04
N CYS A 50 -5.11 2.93 15.73
CA CYS A 50 -4.47 3.37 14.50
C CYS A 50 -4.71 2.41 13.31
N VAL A 51 -5.19 1.19 13.56
CA VAL A 51 -5.42 0.19 12.51
C VAL A 51 -6.69 0.53 11.76
N ARG A 52 -6.54 0.98 10.50
CA ARG A 52 -7.67 1.35 9.63
C ARG A 52 -8.31 0.16 8.91
N GLY A 53 -7.59 -0.96 8.81
CA GLY A 53 -8.07 -2.15 8.14
C GLY A 53 -7.06 -3.28 8.17
N VAL A 54 -7.50 -4.47 7.80
CA VAL A 54 -6.67 -5.67 7.63
C VAL A 54 -6.83 -6.13 6.19
N CYS A 55 -5.74 -6.58 5.58
CA CYS A 55 -5.78 -7.14 4.23
C CYS A 55 -5.04 -8.49 4.20
N THR A 56 -5.46 -9.34 3.28
CA THR A 56 -4.73 -10.56 2.96
C THR A 56 -3.55 -10.21 2.07
N TYR A 57 -2.38 -10.76 2.38
CA TYR A 57 -1.20 -10.64 1.55
C TYR A 57 -0.74 -12.01 1.06
N LYS A 58 0.00 -12.00 -0.04
CA LYS A 58 0.69 -13.16 -0.59
C LYS A 58 2.19 -12.93 -0.49
N ALA A 59 2.89 -13.85 0.17
CA ALA A 59 4.34 -13.92 0.10
C ALA A 59 4.77 -14.29 -1.32
N LEU A 60 5.75 -13.57 -1.85
CA LEU A 60 6.29 -13.75 -3.18
C LEU A 60 7.51 -14.67 -3.12
N GLN A 61 7.65 -15.50 -4.15
CA GLN A 61 8.87 -16.26 -4.36
C GLN A 61 10.03 -15.31 -4.72
N SER A 62 11.26 -15.71 -4.38
CA SER A 62 12.47 -14.99 -4.77
C SER A 62 12.49 -14.73 -6.28
N GLY A 63 12.84 -13.49 -6.66
CA GLY A 63 12.95 -13.03 -8.04
C GLY A 63 11.65 -12.52 -8.66
N VAL A 64 10.49 -12.73 -8.01
CA VAL A 64 9.21 -12.18 -8.50
C VAL A 64 9.24 -10.66 -8.42
N PHE A 65 8.90 -10.00 -9.54
CA PHE A 65 9.04 -8.55 -9.73
C PHE A 65 10.47 -7.99 -9.52
N GLY A 66 11.49 -8.86 -9.51
CA GLY A 66 12.87 -8.49 -9.19
C GLY A 66 13.15 -8.37 -7.68
N ILE A 67 12.21 -8.78 -6.82
CA ILE A 67 12.40 -8.79 -5.37
C ILE A 67 13.02 -10.13 -4.98
N MET A 68 14.25 -10.09 -4.47
CA MET A 68 15.00 -11.32 -4.19
C MET A 68 14.55 -12.01 -2.90
N GLN A 69 14.12 -11.26 -1.89
CA GLN A 69 13.75 -11.82 -0.58
C GLN A 69 12.64 -10.99 0.04
N ASP A 70 11.80 -11.64 0.85
CA ASP A 70 10.73 -11.03 1.65
C ASP A 70 9.73 -10.19 0.85
N GLY A 71 9.55 -10.55 -0.43
CA GLY A 71 8.59 -9.90 -1.30
C GLY A 71 7.17 -10.23 -0.86
N VAL A 72 6.30 -9.22 -0.90
CA VAL A 72 4.88 -9.37 -0.61
C VAL A 72 4.04 -8.67 -1.66
N ALA A 73 2.89 -9.25 -1.97
CA ALA A 73 1.85 -8.63 -2.76
C ALA A 73 0.57 -8.56 -1.94
N LEU A 74 -0.02 -7.38 -1.83
CA LEU A 74 -1.27 -7.15 -1.12
C LEU A 74 -2.35 -6.76 -2.12
N THR A 75 -3.42 -7.54 -2.18
CA THR A 75 -4.62 -7.21 -2.95
C THR A 75 -5.73 -6.91 -1.95
N PRO A 76 -6.38 -5.75 -2.05
CA PRO A 76 -7.56 -5.53 -1.23
C PRO A 76 -8.71 -6.45 -1.64
N VAL A 77 -9.40 -7.02 -0.64
CA VAL A 77 -10.36 -8.13 -0.80
C VAL A 77 -11.55 -7.77 -1.71
N ASP A 78 -11.85 -6.50 -1.92
CA ASP A 78 -13.03 -6.09 -2.70
C ASP A 78 -12.70 -5.28 -3.97
N CYS A 79 -11.43 -5.14 -4.37
CA CYS A 79 -10.98 -4.14 -5.36
C CYS A 79 -11.37 -2.67 -5.03
N LEU A 80 -12.10 -2.46 -3.94
CA LEU A 80 -12.61 -1.19 -3.42
C LEU A 80 -11.70 -0.59 -2.35
N ALA A 81 -10.67 -1.28 -1.87
CA ALA A 81 -9.81 -0.64 -0.88
C ALA A 81 -9.01 0.47 -1.54
N TYR A 82 -9.46 1.67 -1.23
CA TYR A 82 -8.65 2.86 -1.19
C TYR A 82 -7.57 2.63 -0.14
N LEU A 83 -6.45 2.07 -0.57
CA LEU A 83 -5.22 2.04 0.21
C LEU A 83 -4.54 3.36 -0.15
N PRO A 84 -4.49 4.37 0.77
CA PRO A 84 -3.87 5.67 0.50
C PRO A 84 -2.34 5.50 0.44
N ILE A 85 -1.86 4.75 -0.54
CA ILE A 85 -0.44 4.48 -0.76
C ILE A 85 0.20 5.66 -1.53
N ASN A 86 -0.63 6.59 -2.01
CA ASN A 86 -0.22 7.72 -2.84
C ASN A 86 -0.60 9.09 -2.25
N GLU A 87 -1.12 9.15 -1.04
CA GLU A 87 -1.27 10.45 -0.38
C GLU A 87 0.12 10.92 0.05
N ALA A 88 0.62 11.94 -0.65
CA ALA A 88 1.79 12.68 -0.21
C ALA A 88 1.56 13.19 1.23
N PRO A 89 2.62 13.41 2.03
CA PRO A 89 2.42 14.06 3.32
C PRO A 89 1.91 15.48 3.04
N TYR A 90 0.95 15.93 3.85
CA TYR A 90 0.33 17.26 3.89
C TYR A 90 -1.00 17.45 3.11
N SER A 91 -2.08 17.28 3.90
CA SER A 91 -3.24 18.17 4.07
C SER A 91 -3.91 18.80 2.84
N LEU A 92 -5.12 18.31 2.53
CA LEU A 92 -6.18 19.16 2.01
C LEU A 92 -7.32 19.18 3.03
N HIS A 93 -7.54 20.37 3.59
CA HIS A 93 -8.74 20.71 4.35
C HIS A 93 -10.00 20.34 3.56
N PRO A 94 -11.11 19.99 4.22
CA PRO A 94 -12.36 19.74 3.54
C PRO A 94 -12.76 21.00 2.78
N ILE A 95 -12.86 20.88 1.46
CA ILE A 95 -13.59 21.85 0.65
C ILE A 95 -15.03 21.78 1.17
N LEU A 96 -15.43 22.80 1.92
CA LEU A 96 -16.82 23.14 2.14
C LEU A 96 -17.48 23.21 0.75
N GLU A 97 -18.36 22.26 0.46
CA GLU A 97 -19.23 22.37 -0.70
C GLU A 97 -20.02 23.68 -0.59
N PRO A 98 -20.14 24.47 -1.67
CA PRO A 98 -21.03 25.61 -1.66
C PRO A 98 -22.46 25.09 -1.55
N ASN A 99 -23.17 25.50 -0.50
CA ASN A 99 -24.61 25.32 -0.38
C ASN A 99 -25.29 25.81 -1.67
N LEU A 100 -25.76 24.86 -2.48
CA LEU A 100 -26.79 25.11 -3.47
C LEU A 100 -28.13 24.84 -2.79
N THR A 101 -28.75 25.91 -2.32
CA THR A 101 -30.20 25.96 -2.07
C THR A 101 -30.73 27.28 -2.60
N GLU A 102 -31.89 27.16 -3.23
CA GLU A 102 -32.63 28.04 -4.12
C GLU A 102 -32.85 29.48 -3.64
#